data_AF-A0A518FZW0-F1
#
_entry.id   AF-A0A518FZW0-F1
#
_cell.length_a   1.000
_cell.length_b   1.000
_cell.length_c   1.000
_cell.angle_alpha   90.00
_cell.angle_beta   90.00
_cell.angle_gamma   90.00
#
_symmetry.space_group_name_H-M   'P 1'
#
loop_
_entity.id
_entity.type
_entity.pdbx_description
1 polymer ?
#
loop_
_entity_poly.entity_id
_entity_poly.type
_entity_poly.pdbx_seq_one_letter_code
_entity_poly.pdbx_strand_id
1 'polypeptide(L)'
;MRSGLSGNPNADNSANTDEAKANPYPDPTEILWLRNGEKVTTPAQWWERRRPQLVQDFEREVVGRILDNVAAVEWEALKSVEEQLGETEVLEKRLVGRVDNSDCPDISVNIAMSVVAPKNATGLVPVLMMFGFTTFGSHGELAWRQHDGGHTDLPNIKHFIPWADKLDAENLE
;
A
#
# COMPACT_ATOMS: atom_id res chain seq x y z
N MET A 1 -15.71 11.04 -22.17
CA MET A 1 -14.54 10.13 -22.18
C MET A 1 -14.75 9.05 -23.22
N ARG A 2 -13.66 8.40 -23.70
CA ARG A 2 -13.80 7.17 -24.50
C ARG A 2 -14.31 6.05 -23.61
N SER A 3 -15.05 5.09 -24.18
CA SER A 3 -15.54 3.93 -23.43
C SER A 3 -14.38 3.03 -22.96
N GLY A 4 -14.56 2.38 -21.82
CA GLY A 4 -13.63 1.36 -21.33
C GLY A 4 -13.68 0.09 -22.16
N LEU A 5 -12.65 -0.75 -22.04
CA LEU A 5 -12.58 -2.07 -22.69
C LEU A 5 -13.24 -3.14 -21.81
N SER A 6 -13.79 -4.17 -22.44
CA SER A 6 -14.46 -5.30 -21.78
C SER A 6 -13.50 -6.47 -21.57
N GLY A 7 -13.61 -7.13 -20.42
CA GLY A 7 -12.94 -8.41 -20.16
C GLY A 7 -13.61 -9.61 -20.85
N ASN A 8 -14.82 -9.44 -21.40
CA ASN A 8 -15.47 -10.48 -22.20
C ASN A 8 -14.85 -10.49 -23.62
N PRO A 9 -14.19 -11.58 -24.04
CA PRO A 9 -13.53 -11.64 -25.34
C PRO A 9 -14.51 -11.56 -26.53
N ASN A 10 -15.79 -11.86 -26.31
CA ASN A 10 -16.84 -11.83 -27.34
C ASN A 10 -17.55 -10.47 -27.45
N ALA A 11 -17.17 -9.46 -26.65
CA ALA A 11 -17.76 -8.13 -26.73
C ALA A 11 -17.10 -7.30 -27.84
N ASP A 12 -17.85 -6.36 -28.44
CA ASP A 12 -17.36 -5.47 -29.51
C ASP A 12 -16.16 -4.60 -29.07
N ASN A 13 -16.04 -4.31 -27.77
CA ASN A 13 -14.96 -3.55 -27.15
C ASN A 13 -14.03 -4.44 -26.29
N SER A 14 -13.85 -5.71 -26.67
CA SER A 14 -12.98 -6.63 -25.93
C SER A 14 -11.55 -6.09 -25.80
N ALA A 15 -10.92 -6.36 -24.64
CA ALA A 15 -9.54 -5.99 -24.40
C ALA A 15 -8.59 -6.77 -25.33
N ASN A 16 -7.55 -6.09 -25.82
CA ASN A 16 -6.53 -6.73 -26.64
C ASN A 16 -5.73 -7.76 -25.84
N THR A 17 -5.59 -8.98 -26.37
CA THR A 17 -4.71 -10.03 -25.85
C THR A 17 -3.68 -10.50 -26.89
N ASP A 18 -3.61 -9.84 -28.04
CA ASP A 18 -2.67 -10.12 -29.12
C ASP A 18 -1.40 -9.29 -28.89
N GLU A 19 -0.29 -9.99 -28.58
CA GLU A 19 1.00 -9.37 -28.28
C GLU A 19 1.51 -8.48 -29.42
N ALA A 20 1.22 -8.85 -30.69
CA ALA A 20 1.63 -8.05 -31.84
C ALA A 20 0.95 -6.66 -31.87
N LYS A 21 -0.12 -6.47 -31.08
CA LYS A 21 -0.87 -5.21 -30.92
C LYS A 21 -0.67 -4.58 -29.53
N ALA A 22 0.10 -5.20 -28.65
CA ALA A 22 0.27 -4.76 -27.26
C ALA A 22 1.23 -3.58 -27.10
N ASN A 23 1.95 -3.18 -28.15
CA ASN A 23 2.90 -2.07 -28.11
C ASN A 23 2.63 -0.97 -29.15
N PRO A 24 1.49 -0.24 -29.07
CA PRO A 24 1.18 0.85 -30.00
C PRO A 24 2.06 2.09 -29.80
N TYR A 25 2.79 2.19 -28.68
CA TYR A 25 3.68 3.31 -28.35
C TYR A 25 5.07 2.78 -27.98
N PRO A 26 5.89 2.39 -28.98
CA PRO A 26 7.14 1.66 -28.76
C PRO A 26 8.25 2.51 -28.14
N ASP A 27 8.10 3.84 -28.17
CA ASP A 27 9.07 4.78 -27.62
C ASP A 27 8.62 5.22 -26.21
N PRO A 28 9.17 4.64 -25.13
CA PRO A 28 8.81 5.04 -23.78
C PRO A 28 9.31 6.45 -23.49
N THR A 29 8.63 7.13 -22.57
CA THR A 29 9.10 8.43 -22.08
C THR A 29 10.44 8.28 -21.36
N GLU A 30 11.42 9.04 -21.79
CA GLU A 30 12.77 9.08 -21.23
C GLU A 30 12.76 9.59 -19.77
N ILE A 31 13.03 8.71 -18.81
CA ILE A 31 12.93 9.03 -17.36
C ILE A 31 14.15 9.78 -16.81
N LEU A 32 15.30 9.70 -17.49
CA LEU A 32 16.57 10.29 -17.05
C LEU A 32 16.84 11.67 -17.65
N TRP A 33 15.79 12.43 -17.93
CA TRP A 33 15.90 13.82 -18.36
C TRP A 33 15.09 14.71 -17.44
N LEU A 34 15.72 15.78 -16.99
CA LEU A 34 15.05 16.84 -16.28
C LEU A 34 14.16 17.63 -17.23
N ARG A 35 13.11 18.28 -16.71
CA ARG A 35 12.21 19.12 -17.53
C ARG A 35 12.92 20.24 -18.31
N ASN A 36 14.11 20.66 -17.88
CA ASN A 36 14.93 21.66 -18.57
C ASN A 36 15.80 21.08 -19.71
N GLY A 37 15.67 19.79 -20.01
CA GLY A 37 16.44 19.12 -21.06
C GLY A 37 17.85 18.66 -20.65
N GLU A 38 18.22 18.78 -19.37
CA GLU A 38 19.48 18.25 -18.85
C GLU A 38 19.35 16.74 -18.58
N LYS A 39 20.33 15.95 -19.03
CA LYS A 39 20.37 14.51 -18.75
C LYS A 39 20.80 14.26 -17.31
N VAL A 40 20.07 13.39 -16.61
CA VAL A 40 20.40 12.89 -15.28
C VAL A 40 21.49 11.83 -15.42
N THR A 41 22.66 12.09 -14.84
CA THR A 41 23.82 11.19 -14.91
C THR A 41 24.34 10.77 -13.54
N THR A 42 23.75 11.29 -12.45
CA THR A 42 24.20 11.01 -11.08
C THR A 42 23.02 10.67 -10.15
N PRO A 43 23.26 9.87 -9.09
CA PRO A 43 22.24 9.61 -8.07
C PRO A 43 21.71 10.88 -7.39
N ALA A 44 22.57 11.88 -7.16
CA ALA A 44 22.16 13.15 -6.56
C ALA A 44 21.14 13.90 -7.45
N GLN A 45 21.43 14.04 -8.75
CA GLN A 45 20.46 14.62 -9.70
C GLN A 45 19.14 13.84 -9.73
N TRP A 46 19.17 12.51 -9.58
CA TRP A 46 17.95 11.70 -9.51
C TRP A 46 17.13 12.02 -8.26
N TRP A 47 17.72 11.87 -7.06
CA TRP A 47 17.00 12.00 -5.80
C TRP A 47 16.57 13.44 -5.49
N GLU A 48 17.41 14.42 -5.81
CA GLU A 48 17.19 15.82 -5.44
C GLU A 48 16.41 16.60 -6.50
N ARG A 49 16.46 16.18 -7.78
CA ARG A 49 15.85 16.95 -8.89
C ARG A 49 14.82 16.14 -9.70
N ARG A 50 15.19 14.99 -10.28
CA ARG A 50 14.31 14.29 -11.22
C ARG A 50 13.15 13.55 -10.55
N ARG A 51 13.41 12.81 -9.48
CA ARG A 51 12.38 12.05 -8.74
C ARG A 51 11.29 12.98 -8.18
N PRO A 52 11.58 14.13 -7.56
CA PRO A 52 10.54 15.08 -7.16
C PRO A 52 9.66 15.57 -8.31
N GLN A 53 10.22 15.80 -9.51
CA GLN A 53 9.43 16.17 -10.69
C GLN A 53 8.44 15.06 -11.09
N LEU A 54 8.89 13.80 -11.09
CA LEU A 54 8.02 12.66 -11.39
C LEU A 54 6.90 12.50 -10.36
N VAL A 55 7.22 12.61 -9.06
CA VAL A 55 6.22 12.57 -7.99
C VAL A 55 5.16 13.65 -8.22
N GLN A 56 5.58 14.89 -8.49
CA GLN A 56 4.66 15.99 -8.77
C GLN A 56 3.78 15.73 -10.01
N ASP A 57 4.30 15.09 -11.04
CA ASP A 57 3.54 14.73 -12.24
C ASP A 57 2.49 13.66 -11.93
N PHE A 58 2.84 12.62 -11.17
CA PHE A 58 1.90 11.60 -10.73
C PHE A 58 0.80 12.17 -9.81
N GLU A 59 1.18 12.99 -8.82
CA GLU A 59 0.21 13.62 -7.92
C GLU A 59 -0.75 14.56 -8.65
N ARG A 60 -0.27 15.26 -9.68
CA ARG A 60 -1.09 16.21 -10.45
C ARG A 60 -2.00 15.52 -11.47
N GLU A 61 -1.50 14.50 -12.16
CA GLU A 61 -2.14 13.96 -13.36
C GLU A 61 -2.73 12.55 -13.17
N VAL A 62 -2.33 11.81 -12.14
CA VAL A 62 -2.66 10.37 -12.00
C VAL A 62 -3.36 10.05 -10.68
N VAL A 63 -2.71 10.28 -9.54
CA VAL A 63 -3.15 9.74 -8.23
C VAL A 63 -3.77 10.78 -7.31
N GLY A 64 -3.66 12.08 -7.62
CA GLY A 64 -4.09 13.16 -6.73
C GLY A 64 -3.02 13.58 -5.72
N ARG A 65 -3.22 14.75 -5.11
CA ARG A 65 -2.28 15.34 -4.15
C ARG A 65 -2.70 15.05 -2.72
N ILE A 66 -1.71 14.76 -1.88
CA ILE A 66 -1.86 14.81 -0.42
C ILE A 66 -1.68 16.28 -0.02
N LEU A 67 -2.62 16.82 0.75
CA LEU A 67 -2.53 18.20 1.23
C LEU A 67 -1.60 18.29 2.45
N ASP A 68 -0.89 19.41 2.59
CA ASP A 68 0.02 19.66 3.71
C ASP A 68 -0.69 19.62 5.07
N ASN A 69 -1.98 19.94 5.09
CA ASN A 69 -2.84 19.94 6.28
C ASN A 69 -3.72 18.68 6.38
N VAL A 70 -3.23 17.52 5.93
CA VAL A 70 -3.94 16.26 6.12
C VAL A 70 -4.21 16.03 7.62
N ALA A 71 -5.45 15.66 7.94
CA ALA A 71 -5.86 15.43 9.33
C ALA A 71 -5.03 14.34 10.00
N ALA A 72 -4.69 14.55 11.26
CA ALA A 72 -3.91 13.59 12.05
C ALA A 72 -4.73 12.32 12.31
N VAL A 73 -4.03 11.21 12.54
CA VAL A 73 -4.65 9.93 12.95
C VAL A 73 -4.14 9.54 14.32
N GLU A 74 -5.05 9.41 15.29
CA GLU A 74 -4.75 8.93 16.63
C GLU A 74 -5.04 7.42 16.71
N TRP A 75 -4.04 6.64 17.11
CA TRP A 75 -4.16 5.18 17.20
C TRP A 75 -4.43 4.70 18.63
N GLU A 76 -5.47 3.89 18.79
CA GLU A 76 -5.84 3.24 20.04
C GLU A 76 -5.75 1.70 19.88
N ALA A 77 -5.16 1.03 20.87
CA ALA A 77 -5.21 -0.42 20.95
C ALA A 77 -6.54 -0.88 21.55
N LEU A 78 -7.34 -1.58 20.74
CA LEU A 78 -8.63 -2.12 21.16
C LEU A 78 -8.46 -3.40 21.97
N LYS A 79 -7.60 -4.31 21.48
CA LYS A 79 -7.40 -5.63 22.09
C LYS A 79 -6.09 -6.25 21.63
N SER A 80 -5.51 -7.08 22.50
CA SER A 80 -4.50 -8.06 22.12
C SER A 80 -5.09 -9.47 22.18
N VAL A 81 -4.79 -10.29 21.19
CA VAL A 81 -5.24 -11.69 21.08
C VAL A 81 -4.00 -12.56 20.86
N GLU A 82 -3.83 -13.58 21.68
CA GLU A 82 -2.84 -14.63 21.40
C GLU A 82 -3.47 -15.63 20.44
N GLU A 83 -2.76 -15.92 19.35
CA GLU A 83 -3.19 -16.86 18.33
C GLU A 83 -2.06 -17.81 17.93
N GLN A 84 -2.43 -18.93 17.33
CA GLN A 84 -1.50 -19.89 16.75
C GLN A 84 -1.60 -19.81 15.22
N LEU A 85 -0.54 -19.34 14.55
CA LEU A 85 -0.45 -19.31 13.09
C LEU A 85 0.53 -20.37 12.61
N GLY A 86 0.00 -21.52 12.20
CA GLY A 86 0.83 -22.69 11.90
C GLY A 86 1.53 -23.17 13.17
N GLU A 87 2.87 -23.20 13.15
CA GLU A 87 3.70 -23.61 14.30
C GLU A 87 4.13 -22.44 15.19
N THR A 88 3.82 -21.20 14.81
CA THR A 88 4.23 -20.01 15.55
C THR A 88 3.10 -19.47 16.43
N GLU A 89 3.36 -19.33 17.73
CA GLU A 89 2.53 -18.53 18.63
C GLU A 89 2.74 -17.04 18.34
N VAL A 90 1.65 -16.32 18.12
CA VAL A 90 1.68 -14.90 17.80
C VAL A 90 0.81 -14.10 18.76
N LEU A 91 1.12 -12.81 18.86
CA LEU A 91 0.29 -11.81 19.49
C LEU A 91 -0.25 -10.86 18.42
N GLU A 92 -1.56 -10.90 18.21
CA GLU A 92 -2.30 -9.95 17.38
C GLU A 92 -2.71 -8.74 18.22
N LYS A 93 -2.25 -7.53 17.87
CA LYS A 93 -2.77 -6.27 18.40
C LYS A 93 -3.74 -5.67 17.40
N ARG A 94 -5.00 -5.53 17.81
CA ARG A 94 -6.07 -4.87 17.05
C ARG A 94 -6.11 -3.40 17.40
N LEU A 95 -5.91 -2.55 16.41
CA LEU A 95 -5.82 -1.11 16.56
C LEU A 95 -6.94 -0.42 15.76
N VAL A 96 -7.40 0.72 16.27
CA VAL A 96 -8.22 1.67 15.50
C VAL A 96 -7.49 3.02 15.44
N GLY A 97 -7.30 3.53 14.22
CA GLY A 97 -6.83 4.88 13.95
C GLY A 97 -8.04 5.78 13.74
N ARG A 98 -8.25 6.77 14.59
CA ARG A 98 -9.31 7.76 14.45
C ARG A 98 -8.72 9.01 13.80
N VAL A 99 -9.28 9.41 12.67
CA VAL A 99 -8.87 10.65 12.00
C VAL A 99 -9.47 11.83 12.76
N ASP A 100 -8.67 12.88 13.02
CA ASP A 100 -9.17 14.14 13.55
C ASP A 100 -10.21 14.72 12.60
N ASN A 101 -11.45 14.81 13.09
CA ASN A 101 -12.59 15.32 12.34
C ASN A 101 -13.11 16.64 12.88
N SER A 102 -12.31 17.39 13.63
CA SER A 102 -12.70 18.70 14.19
C SER A 102 -13.18 19.69 13.11
N ASP A 103 -12.60 19.64 11.91
CA ASP A 103 -13.01 20.46 10.76
C ASP A 103 -14.33 19.98 10.09
N CYS A 104 -14.73 18.72 10.30
CA CYS A 104 -15.97 18.17 9.76
C CYS A 104 -16.56 17.10 10.72
N PRO A 105 -17.17 17.51 11.85
CA PRO A 105 -17.58 16.58 12.91
C PRO A 105 -18.65 15.56 12.49
N ASP A 106 -19.41 15.87 11.43
CA ASP A 106 -20.44 14.98 10.89
C ASP A 106 -19.86 13.75 10.18
N ILE A 107 -18.57 13.77 9.81
CA ILE A 107 -17.89 12.66 9.15
C ILE A 107 -16.91 12.02 10.15
N SER A 108 -17.10 10.74 10.46
CA SER A 108 -16.15 9.97 11.25
C SER A 108 -15.41 8.97 10.37
N VAL A 109 -14.08 9.10 10.32
CA VAL A 109 -13.20 8.16 9.60
C VAL A 109 -12.40 7.36 10.60
N ASN A 110 -12.59 6.04 10.59
CA ASN A 110 -11.86 5.09 11.42
C ASN A 110 -11.11 4.11 10.52
N ILE A 111 -9.84 3.87 10.82
CA ILE A 111 -8.95 2.96 10.11
C ILE A 111 -8.67 1.77 11.02
N ALA A 112 -9.04 0.56 10.62
CA ALA A 112 -8.73 -0.63 11.39
C ALA A 112 -7.38 -1.22 10.94
N MET A 113 -6.55 -1.63 11.90
CA MET A 113 -5.28 -2.30 11.62
C MET A 113 -5.06 -3.46 12.59
N SER A 114 -4.60 -4.58 12.06
CA SER A 114 -4.11 -5.71 12.84
C SER A 114 -2.59 -5.76 12.73
N VAL A 115 -1.90 -5.80 13.87
CA VAL A 115 -0.44 -5.95 13.93
C VAL A 115 -0.14 -7.28 14.60
N VAL A 116 0.41 -8.22 13.84
CA VAL A 116 0.75 -9.56 14.32
C VAL A 116 2.26 -9.66 14.46
N ALA A 117 2.73 -10.10 15.63
CA ALA A 117 4.15 -10.37 15.90
C ALA A 117 4.31 -11.72 16.62
N PRO A 118 5.47 -12.39 16.51
CA PRO A 118 5.76 -13.56 17.32
C PRO A 118 5.61 -13.24 18.81
N LYS A 119 4.90 -14.10 19.56
CA LYS A 119 4.56 -13.85 20.96
C LYS A 119 5.80 -13.67 21.85
N ASN A 120 6.86 -14.41 21.55
CA ASN A 120 8.09 -14.46 22.32
C ASN A 120 9.22 -13.60 21.72
N ALA A 121 8.90 -12.65 20.82
CA ALA A 121 9.89 -11.73 20.29
C ALA A 121 10.52 -10.89 21.42
N THR A 122 11.85 -10.89 21.50
CA THR A 122 12.61 -10.18 22.55
C THR A 122 13.12 -8.80 22.11
N GLY A 123 12.92 -8.44 20.85
CA GLY A 123 13.35 -7.18 20.24
C GLY A 123 12.33 -6.62 19.25
N LEU A 124 12.73 -5.57 18.54
CA LEU A 124 11.94 -5.05 17.41
C LEU A 124 11.93 -6.10 16.30
N VAL A 125 10.75 -6.37 15.75
CA VAL A 125 10.59 -7.32 14.64
C VAL A 125 10.29 -6.57 13.34
N PRO A 126 10.79 -7.04 12.19
CA PRO A 126 10.36 -6.55 10.89
C PRO A 126 8.85 -6.74 10.70
N VAL A 127 8.19 -5.74 10.10
CA VAL A 127 6.75 -5.79 9.82
C VAL A 127 6.50 -5.68 8.32
N LEU A 128 5.74 -6.62 7.78
CA LEU A 128 5.14 -6.50 6.46
C LEU A 128 3.78 -5.81 6.58
N MET A 129 3.61 -4.69 5.88
CA MET A 129 2.33 -3.99 5.81
C MET A 129 1.52 -4.48 4.60
N MET A 130 0.23 -4.74 4.82
CA MET A 130 -0.69 -5.22 3.80
C MET A 130 -2.03 -4.50 3.91
N PHE A 131 -2.67 -4.23 2.78
CA PHE A 131 -4.04 -3.75 2.73
C PHE A 131 -4.98 -4.95 2.56
N GLY A 132 -5.88 -5.12 3.52
CA GLY A 132 -6.83 -6.23 3.55
C GLY A 132 -8.05 -5.91 4.39
N PHE A 133 -8.94 -6.90 4.52
CA PHE A 133 -10.14 -6.74 5.33
C PHE A 133 -9.86 -7.18 6.77
N THR A 134 -10.29 -6.36 7.73
CA THR A 134 -10.38 -6.75 9.15
C THR A 134 -11.84 -6.96 9.52
N THR A 135 -12.10 -7.77 10.54
CA THR A 135 -13.45 -8.04 11.06
C THR A 135 -13.84 -7.15 12.25
N PHE A 136 -13.00 -6.18 12.60
CA PHE A 136 -13.17 -5.27 13.74
C PHE A 136 -13.01 -3.80 13.31
N GLY A 137 -13.58 -2.88 14.08
CA GLY A 137 -13.48 -1.44 13.84
C GLY A 137 -14.46 -0.86 12.79
N SER A 138 -15.44 -1.65 12.34
CA SER A 138 -16.37 -1.31 11.26
C SER A 138 -17.52 -0.36 11.65
N HIS A 139 -17.37 0.45 12.69
CA HIS A 139 -18.39 1.41 13.13
C HIS A 139 -18.25 2.80 12.48
N GLY A 140 -17.23 3.03 11.65
CA GLY A 140 -17.06 4.26 10.87
C GLY A 140 -17.73 4.18 9.49
N GLU A 141 -18.03 5.34 8.90
CA GLU A 141 -18.43 5.41 7.50
C GLU A 141 -17.21 5.08 6.62
N LEU A 142 -17.34 4.08 5.75
CA LEU A 142 -16.31 3.74 4.76
C LEU A 142 -16.20 4.92 3.77
N ALA A 143 -15.22 5.79 3.99
CA ALA A 143 -15.04 6.98 3.16
C ALA A 143 -14.58 6.66 1.72
N TRP A 144 -13.98 5.48 1.49
CA TRP A 144 -13.49 5.09 0.16
C TRP A 144 -13.31 3.56 0.00
N ARG A 145 -13.79 3.02 -1.13
CA ARG A 145 -13.67 1.59 -1.53
C ARG A 145 -13.20 1.52 -2.98
N GLN A 146 -12.05 0.89 -3.26
CA GLN A 146 -11.57 0.69 -4.64
C GLN A 146 -11.72 -0.76 -5.15
N HIS A 147 -12.01 -1.76 -4.30
CA HIS A 147 -12.29 -3.13 -4.76
C HIS A 147 -13.02 -3.99 -3.72
N ASP A 148 -13.76 -5.00 -4.21
CA ASP A 148 -14.58 -5.93 -3.40
C ASP A 148 -13.89 -7.29 -3.15
N GLY A 149 -12.79 -7.56 -3.87
CA GLY A 149 -12.05 -8.83 -3.79
C GLY A 149 -10.71 -8.63 -3.10
N GLY A 150 -10.53 -9.21 -1.91
CA GLY A 150 -9.27 -9.20 -1.18
C GLY A 150 -8.34 -10.27 -1.74
N HIS A 151 -7.07 -9.92 -1.93
CA HIS A 151 -5.99 -10.87 -2.19
C HIS A 151 -5.37 -11.24 -0.83
N THR A 152 -5.97 -12.20 -0.14
CA THR A 152 -5.49 -12.66 1.18
C THR A 152 -4.07 -13.22 1.07
N ASP A 153 -3.10 -12.60 1.76
CA ASP A 153 -1.73 -13.12 1.87
C ASP A 153 -1.51 -13.99 3.12
N LEU A 154 -2.58 -14.39 3.83
CA LEU A 154 -2.51 -15.34 4.94
C LEU A 154 -1.69 -16.60 4.60
N PRO A 155 -1.75 -17.17 3.37
CA PRO A 155 -0.88 -18.27 2.98
C PRO A 155 0.63 -17.92 2.93
N ASN A 156 1.00 -16.65 2.79
CA ASN A 156 2.37 -16.16 2.71
C ASN A 156 3.01 -15.94 4.10
N ILE A 157 2.21 -15.71 5.15
CA ILE A 157 2.72 -15.47 6.52
C ILE A 157 3.58 -16.62 7.03
N LYS A 158 3.22 -17.88 6.71
CA LYS A 158 4.02 -19.07 7.05
C LYS A 158 5.42 -19.09 6.42
N HIS A 159 5.64 -18.29 5.38
CA HIS A 159 6.93 -18.15 4.70
C HIS A 159 7.66 -16.88 5.12
N PHE A 160 6.93 -15.79 5.37
CA PHE A 160 7.50 -14.52 5.81
C PHE A 160 8.15 -14.63 7.20
N ILE A 161 7.50 -15.28 8.17
CA ILE A 161 8.02 -15.39 9.54
C ILE A 161 9.40 -16.10 9.55
N PRO A 162 9.58 -17.29 8.94
CA PRO A 162 10.89 -17.93 8.85
C PRO A 162 11.96 -17.12 8.08
N TRP A 163 11.56 -16.22 7.18
CA TRP A 163 12.49 -15.32 6.50
C TRP A 163 12.91 -14.17 7.42
N ALA A 164 11.97 -13.57 8.15
CA ALA A 164 12.25 -12.49 9.10
C ALA A 164 13.17 -12.96 10.24
N ASP A 165 12.96 -14.16 10.76
CA ASP A 165 13.82 -14.75 11.81
C ASP A 165 15.29 -14.86 11.40
N LYS A 166 15.57 -15.04 10.10
CA LYS A 166 16.95 -15.09 9.59
C LYS A 166 17.60 -13.70 9.59
N LEU A 167 16.83 -12.65 9.32
CA LEU A 167 17.35 -11.28 9.34
C LEU A 167 17.70 -10.83 10.76
N ASP A 168 16.92 -11.24 11.76
CA ASP A 168 17.23 -10.92 13.16
C ASP A 168 18.50 -11.65 13.65
N ALA A 169 18.75 -12.87 13.15
CA ALA A 169 19.98 -13.62 13.47
C ALA A 169 21.23 -13.02 12.82
N GLU A 170 21.11 -12.43 11.63
CA GLU A 170 22.22 -11.82 10.89
C GLU A 170 22.61 -10.42 11.41
N ASN A 171 21.74 -9.74 12.16
CA ASN A 171 22.01 -8.43 12.78
C ASN A 171 22.58 -8.53 14.21
N LEU A 172 22.96 -9.73 14.65
CA LEU A 172 23.63 -9.99 15.95
C LEU A 172 25.14 -10.24 15.83
N GLU A 173 25.72 -10.10 14.63
CA GLU A 173 27.18 -10.00 14.38
C GLU A 173 27.62 -8.56 14.12
#